data_AF-A0A527FFV7-F1
#
_entry.id   AF-A0A527FFV7-F1
#
_cell.length_a   1.000
_cell.length_b   1.000
_cell.length_c   1.000
_cell.angle_alpha   90.00
_cell.angle_beta   90.00
_cell.angle_gamma   90.00
#
_symmetry.space_group_name_H-M   'P 1'
#
loop_
_entity.id
_entity.type
_entity.pdbx_description
1 polymer ?
#
loop_
_entity_poly.entity_id
_entity_poly.type
_entity_poly.pdbx_seq_one_letter_code
_entity_poly.pdbx_strand_id
1 'polypeptide(L)' 'VEGTFDAEAPMLRAMRDDPLLADRVLIAEPWDIGSDGYQLGNFPPPFLEWNDKYRDDVRRFWRGDAGIPD' A
#
# COMPACT_ATOMS: atom_id res chain seq x y z
N VAL A 1 8.46 6.61 -15.76
CA VAL A 1 9.48 6.42 -14.73
C VAL A 1 9.85 4.95 -14.79
N GLU A 2 11.08 4.62 -15.16
CA GLU A 2 11.58 3.24 -15.09
C GLU A 2 12.11 3.05 -13.66
N GLY A 3 11.40 2.26 -12.87
CA GLY A 3 11.78 1.97 -11.48
C GLY A 3 10.95 0.81 -10.96
N THR A 4 11.63 -0.14 -10.33
CA THR A 4 11.00 -1.23 -9.58
C THR A 4 10.87 -0.77 -8.12
N PHE A 5 9.78 -1.16 -7.47
CA PHE A 5 9.62 -0.93 -6.04
C PHE A 5 10.73 -1.64 -5.25
N ASP A 6 11.28 -0.94 -4.26
CA ASP A 6 12.25 -1.49 -3.32
C ASP A 6 11.83 -1.11 -1.90
N ALA A 7 11.46 -2.11 -1.09
CA ALA A 7 11.06 -1.93 0.31
C ALA A 7 12.20 -1.33 1.16
N GLU A 8 13.45 -1.54 0.75
CA GLU A 8 14.66 -1.02 1.39
C GLU A 8 15.20 0.25 0.70
N ALA A 9 14.40 0.88 -0.16
CA ALA A 9 14.76 2.15 -0.78
C ALA A 9 15.20 3.18 0.27
N PRO A 10 16.22 4.02 -0.02
CA PRO A 10 16.82 4.90 0.97
C PRO A 10 15.84 5.82 1.70
N MET A 11 14.82 6.33 1.01
CA MET A 11 13.79 7.17 1.63
C MET A 11 12.93 6.39 2.63
N LEU A 12 12.44 5.21 2.28
CA LEU A 12 11.61 4.39 3.16
C LEU A 12 12.39 3.97 4.39
N ARG A 13 13.66 3.59 4.21
CA ARG A 13 14.56 3.28 5.32
C ARG A 13 14.82 4.49 6.21
N ALA A 14 15.11 5.65 5.62
CA ALA A 14 15.33 6.88 6.39
C ALA A 14 14.10 7.27 7.23
N MET A 15 12.88 7.10 6.71
CA MET A 15 11.66 7.36 7.49
C MET A 15 11.51 6.42 8.69
N ARG A 16 11.91 5.15 8.56
CA ARG A 16 11.85 4.16 9.66
C ARG A 16 12.96 4.36 10.70
N ASP A 17 14.13 4.81 10.25
CA ASP A 17 15.32 5.00 11.10
C ASP A 17 15.36 6.39 11.75
N ASP A 18 14.52 7.35 11.31
CA ASP A 18 14.48 8.71 11.84
C ASP A 18 13.87 8.77 13.25
N PRO A 19 14.56 9.34 14.25
CA PRO A 19 14.11 9.33 15.65
C PRO A 19 12.84 10.15 15.91
N LEU A 20 12.42 11.02 15.00
CA LEU A 20 11.18 11.80 15.08
C LEU A 20 10.01 11.12 14.36
N LEU A 21 10.28 10.20 13.44
CA LEU A 21 9.28 9.53 12.60
C LEU A 21 9.06 8.06 12.95
N ALA A 22 10.07 7.37 13.51
CA ALA A 22 10.07 5.93 13.74
C ALA A 22 8.90 5.42 14.62
N ASP A 23 8.35 6.27 15.50
CA ASP A 23 7.23 5.97 16.39
C ASP A 23 5.89 6.55 15.91
N ARG A 24 5.85 7.14 14.71
CA ARG A 24 4.66 7.76 14.15
C ARG A 24 3.87 6.77 13.31
N VAL A 25 2.59 7.09 13.12
CA VAL A 25 1.72 6.32 12.23
C VAL A 25 2.12 6.64 10.79
N LEU A 26 2.60 5.63 10.07
CA LEU A 26 2.92 5.70 8.65
C LEU A 26 1.83 4.97 7.87
N ILE A 27 1.21 5.64 6.90
CA ILE A 27 0.18 5.06 6.02
C ILE A 27 0.56 5.33 4.57
N ALA A 28 0.63 4.28 3.76
CA ALA A 28 0.85 4.37 2.33
C ALA A 28 -0.46 4.22 1.55
N GLU A 29 -0.58 4.99 0.47
CA GLU A 29 -1.36 4.57 -0.68
C GLU A 29 -0.42 3.71 -1.55
N PRO A 30 -0.55 2.37 -1.54
CA PRO A 30 0.52 1.49 -1.97
C PRO A 30 0.50 1.28 -3.49
N TRP A 31 0.36 2.38 -4.24
CA TRP A 31 0.38 2.33 -5.69
C TRP A 31 0.84 3.63 -6.37
N ASP A 32 1.39 3.49 -7.58
CA ASP A 32 1.49 4.56 -8.57
C ASP A 32 1.05 4.04 -9.97
N ILE A 33 1.12 4.89 -11.01
CA ILE A 33 0.68 4.56 -12.39
C ILE A 33 1.78 3.92 -13.26
N GLY A 34 2.97 3.68 -12.69
CA GLY A 34 4.10 3.04 -13.36
C GLY A 34 3.90 1.53 -13.55
N SER A 35 4.81 0.91 -14.32
CA SER A 35 4.71 -0.51 -14.69
C SER A 35 4.79 -1.48 -13.51
N ASP A 36 5.46 -1.08 -12.43
CA ASP A 36 5.55 -1.81 -11.16
C ASP A 36 4.87 -1.01 -10.04
N GLY A 37 3.85 -0.23 -10.41
CA GLY A 37 3.24 0.73 -9.50
C GLY A 37 2.43 0.07 -8.40
N TYR A 38 1.82 -1.10 -8.62
CA TYR A 38 0.89 -1.70 -7.65
C TYR A 38 1.59 -2.57 -6.60
N GLN A 39 1.66 -2.06 -5.36
CA GLN A 39 2.48 -2.61 -4.28
C GLN A 39 1.70 -2.89 -2.98
N LEU A 40 0.39 -3.13 -3.07
CA LEU A 40 -0.43 -3.54 -1.91
C LEU A 40 0.16 -4.80 -1.27
N GLY A 41 0.54 -4.70 0.00
CA GLY A 41 1.13 -5.73 0.85
C GLY A 41 2.66 -5.73 0.86
N ASN A 42 3.31 -4.84 0.10
CA ASN A 42 4.76 -4.84 -0.06
C ASN A 42 5.47 -3.71 0.70
N PHE A 43 4.76 -2.75 1.30
CA PHE A 43 5.43 -1.78 2.18
C PHE A 43 5.89 -2.49 3.47
N PRO A 44 7.13 -2.23 3.92
CA PRO A 44 7.65 -2.88 5.11
C PRO A 44 7.03 -2.29 6.38
N PRO A 45 6.98 -3.06 7.49
CA PRO A 45 6.65 -2.51 8.80
C PRO A 45 7.51 -1.27 9.13
N PRO A 46 6.95 -0.21 9.74
CA PRO A 46 5.62 -0.14 10.37
C PRO A 46 4.52 0.47 9.49
N PHE A 47 4.71 0.53 8.17
CA PHE A 47 3.68 1.11 7.30
C PHE A 47 2.36 0.33 7.37
N LEU A 48 1.27 1.07 7.52
CA LEU A 48 -0.07 0.64 7.21
C LEU A 48 -0.40 1.01 5.76
N GLU A 49 -1.41 0.38 5.18
CA GLU A 49 -1.74 0.58 3.77
C GLU A 49 -3.23 0.81 3.55
N TRP A 50 -3.56 1.70 2.61
CA TRP A 50 -4.91 1.77 2.06
C TRP A 50 -5.22 0.52 1.24
N ASN A 51 -6.23 -0.24 1.69
CA ASN A 51 -6.66 -1.47 1.04
C ASN A 51 -7.74 -1.20 -0.02
N ASP A 52 -7.30 -1.06 -1.27
CA ASP A 52 -8.19 -0.84 -2.42
C ASP A 52 -9.04 -2.08 -2.74
N LYS A 53 -8.48 -3.29 -2.60
CA LYS A 53 -9.23 -4.55 -2.75
C LYS A 53 -10.43 -4.61 -1.82
N TYR A 54 -10.24 -4.28 -0.53
CA TYR A 54 -11.34 -4.22 0.44
C TYR A 54 -12.40 -3.20 0.03
N ARG A 55 -11.99 -1.99 -0.34
CA ARG A 55 -12.89 -0.94 -0.81
C ARG A 55 -13.73 -1.44 -2.00
N ASP A 56 -13.09 -2.08 -2.96
CA ASP A 56 -13.72 -2.49 -4.21
C ASP A 56 -14.63 -3.71 -3.99
N ASP A 57 -14.21 -4.70 -3.22
CA ASP A 57 -15.01 -5.88 -2.91
C ASP A 57 -16.26 -5.52 -2.09
N VAL A 58 -16.13 -4.68 -1.05
CA VAL A 58 -17.28 -4.21 -0.28
C VAL A 58 -18.26 -3.42 -1.17
N ARG A 59 -17.75 -2.57 -2.07
CA ARG A 59 -18.60 -1.83 -3.01
C ARG A 59 -19.32 -2.75 -3.99
N ARG A 60 -18.63 -3.74 -4.53
CA ARG A 60 -19.18 -4.75 -5.45
C ARG A 60 -20.25 -5.61 -4.76
N PHE A 61 -20.00 -6.01 -3.51
CA PHE A 61 -20.95 -6.76 -2.69
C PHE A 61 -22.27 -5.98 -2.53
N TRP A 62 -22.19 -4.73 -2.06
CA TRP A 62 -23.39 -3.90 -1.86
C TRP A 62 -24.10 -3.50 -3.17
N ARG A 63 -23.37 -3.47 -4.29
CA ARG A 63 -23.95 -3.24 -5.62
C ARG A 63 -24.67 -4.46 -6.19
N GLY A 64 -24.39 -5.66 -5.65
CA GLY A 64 -24.97 -6.93 -6.12
C GLY A 64 -24.23 -7.52 -7.34
N ASP A 65 -22.93 -7.22 -7.50
CA ASP A 65 -22.14 -7.76 -8.59
C ASP A 65 -21.98 -9.29 -8.45
N ALA A 66 -22.21 -10.03 -9.54
CA ALA A 66 -22.06 -11.50 -9.54
C ALA A 66 -20.59 -11.94 -9.34
N GLY A 67 -20.38 -13.04 -8.62
CA GLY A 67 -19.07 -13.68 -8.49
C GLY A 67 -18.19 -13.17 -7.36
N ILE A 68 -18.75 -12.50 -6.35
CA ILE A 68 -18.09 -12.35 -5.04
C ILE A 68 -18.40 -13.61 -4.21
N PRO A 69 -17.40 -14.34 -3.71
CA PRO A 69 -17.62 -15.44 -2.78
C PRO A 69 -18.32 -14.91 -1.53
N ASP A 70 -19.32 -15.63 -1.03
CA ASP A 70 -19.93 -15.37 0.29
C ASP A 70 -18.88 -15.34 1.41
#